data_AF-A0A418GK01-F1
#
_entry.id   AF-A0A418GK01-F1
#
_cell.length_a   1.000
_cell.length_b   1.000
_cell.length_c   1.000
_cell.angle_alpha   90.00
_cell.angle_beta   90.00
_cell.angle_gamma   90.00
#
_symmetry.space_group_name_H-M   'P 1'
#
loop_
_entity.id
_entity.type
_entity.pdbx_description
1 polymer ?
#
loop_
_entity_poly.entity_id
_entity_poly.type
_entity_poly.pdbx_seq_one_letter_code
_entity_poly.pdbx_strand_id
1 'polypeptide(L)'
;MNVKIRYSLSAAVLALIAVGAPAPDILDQFLDEKEGNHITAYRDGSGIWTICRGATMVDGKPVIPGMKLSKEKCAQVNAIERDKALAWVERNI
;
A
#
# COMPACT_ATOMS: atom_id res chain seq x y z
N MET A 1 16.82 -29.12 -12.36
CA MET A 1 15.78 -28.07 -12.39
C MET A 1 15.81 -27.33 -11.07
N ASN A 2 16.27 -26.08 -11.05
CA ASN A 2 16.29 -25.26 -9.84
C ASN A 2 14.87 -24.71 -9.64
N VAL A 3 14.07 -25.38 -8.81
CA VAL A 3 12.75 -24.90 -8.42
C VAL A 3 12.98 -23.64 -7.59
N LYS A 4 12.96 -22.46 -8.22
CA LYS A 4 12.83 -21.20 -7.50
C LYS A 4 11.48 -21.25 -6.80
N ILE A 5 11.50 -21.59 -5.51
CA ILE A 5 10.35 -21.37 -4.64
C ILE A 5 10.08 -19.87 -4.68
N ARG A 6 9.02 -19.48 -5.38
CA ARG A 6 8.52 -18.10 -5.34
C ARG A 6 7.78 -17.97 -4.01
N TYR A 7 8.46 -17.47 -2.99
CA TYR A 7 7.77 -17.01 -1.80
C TYR A 7 6.77 -15.91 -2.22
N SER A 8 5.53 -15.98 -1.73
CA SER A 8 4.52 -14.94 -1.97
C SER A 8 4.93 -13.59 -1.37
N LEU A 9 5.71 -13.64 -0.29
CA LEU A 9 6.28 -12.52 0.45
C LEU A 9 7.76 -12.36 0.13
N SER A 10 8.26 -11.12 0.12
CA SER A 10 9.67 -10.83 -0.08
C SER A 10 10.52 -11.19 1.14
N ALA A 11 11.85 -11.18 0.95
CA ALA A 11 12.79 -11.32 2.05
C ALA A 11 12.64 -10.22 3.12
N ALA A 12 12.30 -8.98 2.71
CA ALA A 12 12.10 -7.87 3.64
C ALA A 12 10.86 -8.09 4.51
N VAL A 13 9.74 -8.49 3.91
CA VAL A 13 8.51 -8.81 4.64
C VAL A 13 8.72 -10.00 5.57
N LEU A 14 9.41 -11.06 5.10
CA LEU A 14 9.74 -12.22 5.93
C LEU A 14 10.64 -11.85 7.12
N ALA A 15 11.59 -10.94 6.93
CA ALA A 15 12.45 -10.47 8.02
C ALA A 15 11.65 -9.71 9.09
N LEU A 16 10.71 -8.84 8.69
CA LEU A 16 9.83 -8.12 9.61
C LEU A 16 8.95 -9.08 10.42
N ILE A 17 8.42 -10.12 9.77
CA ILE A 17 7.66 -11.18 10.45
C ILE A 17 8.55 -11.92 11.46
N ALA A 18 9.77 -12.30 11.05
CA ALA A 18 10.69 -13.08 11.89
C ALA A 18 11.10 -12.36 13.18
N VAL A 19 11.18 -11.03 13.16
CA VAL A 19 11.50 -10.21 14.35
C VAL A 19 10.26 -9.78 15.15
N GLY A 20 9.06 -10.19 14.73
CA GLY A 20 7.81 -9.81 15.41
C GLY A 20 7.47 -8.33 15.28
N ALA A 21 7.76 -7.72 14.13
CA ALA A 21 7.44 -6.32 13.88
C ALA A 21 5.92 -6.06 13.97
N PRO A 22 5.50 -4.82 14.34
CA PRO A 22 4.10 -4.42 14.32
C PRO A 22 3.41 -4.67 12.97
N ALA A 23 2.12 -5.00 13.01
CA ALA A 23 1.32 -5.23 11.80
C ALA A 23 1.33 -4.04 10.81
N PRO A 24 1.29 -2.76 11.25
CA PRO A 24 1.44 -1.63 10.34
C PRO A 24 2.74 -1.65 9.53
N ASP A 25 3.87 -1.98 10.15
CA ASP A 25 5.19 -1.99 9.50
C ASP A 25 5.31 -3.11 8.48
N ILE A 26 4.80 -4.31 8.82
CA ILE A 26 4.75 -5.45 7.91
C ILE A 26 3.87 -5.12 6.70
N LEU A 27 2.69 -4.55 6.95
CA LEU A 27 1.73 -4.21 5.90
C LEU A 27 2.26 -3.09 5.01
N ASP A 28 2.90 -2.07 5.56
CA ASP A 28 3.52 -0.99 4.79
C ASP A 28 4.59 -1.51 3.83
N GLN A 29 5.52 -2.32 4.33
CA GLN A 29 6.57 -2.92 3.49
C GLN A 29 5.95 -3.79 2.38
N PHE A 30 4.95 -4.60 2.71
CA PHE A 30 4.28 -5.44 1.73
C PHE A 30 3.58 -4.61 0.65
N LEU A 31 2.81 -3.60 1.03
CA LEU A 31 2.08 -2.79 0.07
C LEU A 31 3.02 -1.93 -0.78
N ASP A 32 4.12 -1.40 -0.23
CA ASP A 32 5.11 -0.64 -1.01
C ASP A 32 5.71 -1.50 -2.14
N GLU A 33 5.93 -2.79 -1.89
CA GLU A 33 6.45 -3.71 -2.90
C GLU A 33 5.42 -4.12 -3.96
N LYS A 34 4.14 -4.20 -3.58
CA LYS A 34 3.08 -4.69 -4.48
C LYS A 34 2.43 -3.58 -5.29
N GLU A 35 2.18 -2.44 -4.67
CA GLU A 35 1.44 -1.33 -5.26
C GLU A 35 2.36 -0.19 -5.72
N GLY A 36 3.58 -0.09 -5.17
CA GLY A 36 4.45 1.06 -5.37
C GLY A 36 3.94 2.32 -4.64
N ASN A 37 4.56 3.47 -4.88
CA ASN A 37 4.10 4.74 -4.29
C ASN A 37 4.31 5.91 -5.26
N HIS A 38 3.22 6.39 -5.85
CA HIS A 38 3.23 7.35 -6.96
C HIS A 38 2.63 8.70 -6.56
N ILE A 39 3.44 9.75 -6.55
CA ILE A 39 2.97 11.11 -6.19
C ILE A 39 2.10 11.78 -7.26
N THR A 40 1.99 11.19 -8.45
CA THR A 40 1.16 11.69 -9.55
C THR A 40 0.11 10.62 -9.86
N ALA A 41 -1.13 11.05 -10.09
CA ALA A 41 -2.22 10.15 -10.41
C ALA A 41 -1.94 9.36 -11.70
N TYR A 42 -2.28 8.08 -11.67
CA TYR A 42 -2.13 7.13 -12.77
C TYR A 42 -3.44 6.35 -12.96
N ARG A 43 -3.58 5.69 -14.10
CA ARG A 43 -4.65 4.68 -14.27
C ARG A 43 -4.12 3.33 -13.83
N ASP A 44 -4.81 2.70 -12.90
CA ASP A 44 -4.51 1.33 -12.51
C ASP A 44 -4.92 0.30 -13.59
N GLY A 45 -4.72 -0.98 -13.30
CA GLY A 45 -5.04 -2.08 -14.21
C GLY A 45 -6.54 -2.19 -14.57
N SER A 46 -7.42 -1.54 -13.80
CA SER A 46 -8.87 -1.47 -14.07
C SER A 46 -9.28 -0.14 -14.71
N GLY A 47 -8.32 0.74 -14.99
CA GLY A 47 -8.56 2.04 -15.60
C GLY A 47 -9.08 3.11 -14.64
N ILE A 48 -9.05 2.87 -13.32
CA ILE A 48 -9.47 3.84 -12.30
C ILE A 48 -8.31 4.80 -12.01
N TRP A 49 -8.63 6.08 -11.78
CA TRP A 49 -7.65 7.06 -11.38
C TRP A 49 -7.23 6.83 -9.93
N THR A 50 -5.93 6.63 -9.74
CA THR A 50 -5.33 6.12 -8.51
C THR A 50 -4.03 6.88 -8.23
N ILE A 51 -3.66 7.05 -6.97
CA ILE A 51 -2.46 7.80 -6.54
C ILE A 51 -1.85 7.18 -5.29
N CYS A 52 -0.62 7.59 -4.96
CA CYS A 52 0.17 7.08 -3.86
C CYS A 52 0.31 5.56 -3.95
N ARG A 53 -0.14 4.83 -2.94
CA ARG A 53 -0.10 3.36 -2.88
C ARG A 53 -1.48 2.74 -3.16
N GLY A 54 -2.09 3.11 -4.27
CA GLY A 54 -3.40 2.55 -4.66
C GLY A 54 -4.63 3.33 -4.18
N ALA A 55 -4.49 4.55 -3.65
CA ALA A 55 -5.61 5.35 -3.18
C ALA A 55 -6.45 5.92 -4.33
N THR A 56 -7.77 5.74 -4.27
CA THR A 56 -8.74 6.31 -5.24
C THR A 56 -9.49 7.52 -4.70
N MET A 57 -9.34 7.79 -3.40
CA MET A 57 -9.91 8.93 -2.69
C MET A 57 -8.82 9.63 -1.87
N VAL A 58 -8.78 10.97 -1.94
CA VAL A 58 -7.88 11.81 -1.14
C VAL A 58 -8.69 12.93 -0.52
N ASP A 59 -8.63 13.08 0.80
CA ASP A 59 -9.38 14.09 1.57
C ASP A 59 -10.90 14.08 1.25
N GLY A 60 -11.46 12.88 1.06
CA GLY A 60 -12.88 12.68 0.76
C GLY A 60 -13.28 12.98 -0.69
N LYS A 61 -12.33 13.27 -1.58
CA LYS A 61 -12.57 13.54 -3.01
C LYS A 61 -11.96 12.46 -3.90
N PRO A 62 -12.58 12.12 -5.03
CA PRO A 62 -12.01 11.18 -5.97
C PRO A 62 -10.72 11.71 -6.59
N VAL A 63 -9.78 10.81 -6.84
CA VAL A 63 -8.56 11.11 -7.60
C VAL A 63 -8.93 11.40 -9.05
N ILE A 64 -8.34 12.45 -9.61
CA ILE A 64 -8.64 12.94 -10.96
C ILE A 64 -7.37 13.03 -11.81
N PRO A 65 -7.49 13.02 -13.15
CA PRO A 65 -6.34 13.19 -14.04
C PRO A 65 -5.52 14.44 -13.68
N GLY A 66 -4.19 14.30 -13.66
CA GLY A 66 -3.27 15.40 -13.36
C GLY A 66 -3.14 15.75 -11.88
N MET A 67 -3.87 15.08 -10.97
CA MET A 67 -3.66 15.23 -9.54
C MET A 67 -2.23 14.84 -9.16
N LYS A 68 -1.58 15.67 -8.35
CA LYS A 68 -0.23 15.46 -7.84
C LYS A 68 -0.17 15.85 -6.37
N LEU A 69 0.46 15.01 -5.56
CA LEU A 69 0.64 15.21 -4.13
C LEU A 69 2.12 15.35 -3.78
N SER A 70 2.41 15.82 -2.58
CA SER A 70 3.75 15.71 -2.01
C SER A 70 3.99 14.28 -1.48
N LYS A 71 5.25 13.92 -1.23
CA LYS A 71 5.58 12.62 -0.63
C LYS A 71 4.97 12.48 0.77
N GLU A 72 4.99 13.57 1.53
CA GLU A 72 4.45 13.65 2.89
C GLU A 72 2.94 13.48 2.88
N LYS A 73 2.25 14.08 1.90
CA LYS A 73 0.81 13.87 1.75
C LYS A 73 0.48 12.44 1.35
N CYS A 74 1.27 11.81 0.48
CA CYS A 74 1.08 10.38 0.20
C CYS A 74 1.34 9.51 1.43
N ALA A 75 2.34 9.81 2.27
CA ALA A 75 2.56 9.09 3.51
C ALA A 75 1.34 9.19 4.45
N GLN A 76 0.73 10.37 4.55
CA GLN A 76 -0.51 10.55 5.32
C GLN A 76 -1.68 9.72 4.75
N VAL A 77 -1.90 9.78 3.44
CA VAL A 77 -2.97 9.02 2.77
C VAL A 77 -2.75 7.52 2.97
N ASN A 78 -1.53 7.03 2.75
CA ASN A 78 -1.18 5.62 2.90
C ASN A 78 -1.41 5.15 4.34
N ALA A 79 -1.03 5.94 5.34
CA ALA A 79 -1.27 5.62 6.74
C ALA A 79 -2.77 5.49 7.06
N ILE A 80 -3.58 6.44 6.57
CA ILE A 80 -5.05 6.40 6.76
C ILE A 80 -5.66 5.15 6.14
N GLU A 81 -5.30 4.81 4.90
CA GLU A 81 -5.84 3.62 4.22
C GLU A 81 -5.38 2.31 4.88
N ARG A 82 -4.11 2.24 5.30
CA ARG A 82 -3.59 1.10 6.08
C ARG A 82 -4.34 0.93 7.39
N ASP A 83 -4.53 2.00 8.15
CA ASP A 83 -5.17 1.95 9.46
C ASP A 83 -6.65 1.55 9.34
N LYS A 84 -7.34 1.99 8.27
CA LYS A 84 -8.70 1.51 7.94
C LYS A 84 -8.72 0.01 7.69
N ALA A 85 -7.76 -0.51 6.91
CA ALA A 85 -7.68 -1.93 6.60
C ALA A 85 -7.43 -2.77 7.87
N LEU A 86 -6.48 -2.36 8.70
CA LEU A 86 -6.18 -3.04 9.97
C LEU A 86 -7.38 -2.98 10.94
N ALA A 87 -8.00 -1.81 11.11
CA ALA A 87 -9.17 -1.65 11.96
C ALA A 87 -10.39 -2.43 11.45
N TRP A 88 -10.48 -2.71 10.14
CA TRP A 88 -11.50 -3.63 9.63
C TRP A 88 -11.19 -5.06 10.04
N VAL A 89 -9.93 -5.53 9.88
CA VAL A 89 -9.52 -6.88 10.29
C VAL A 89 -9.79 -7.10 11.78
N GLU A 90 -9.34 -6.19 12.65
CA GLU A 90 -9.55 -6.27 14.10
C GLU A 90 -11.02 -6.38 14.52
N ARG A 91 -11.94 -5.85 13.71
CA ARG A 91 -13.38 -5.87 14.00
C ARG A 91 -14.12 -7.07 13.42
N ASN A 92 -13.53 -7.77 12.44
CA ASN A 92 -14.27 -8.74 11.62
C ASN A 92 -13.64 -10.14 11.59
N ILE A 93 -12.40 -10.31 12.04
CA ILE A 93 -11.65 -11.58 12.08
C ILE A 93 -11.31 -11.91 13.54
#